data_AF-A0A1V9DJ93-F1
#
_entry.id   AF-A0A1V9DJ93-F1
#
_cell.length_a   1.000
_cell.length_b   1.000
_cell.length_c   1.000
_cell.angle_alpha   90.00
_cell.angle_beta   90.00
_cell.angle_gamma   90.00
#
_symmetry.space_group_name_H-M   'P 1'
#
loop_
_entity.id
_entity.type
_entity.pdbx_description
1 polymer ?
#
loop_
_entity_poly.entity_id
_entity_poly.type
_entity_poly.pdbx_seq_one_letter_code
_entity_poly.pdbx_strand_id
1 'polypeptide(L)' 'MRVKLEDFKFDPLVAAAYANPDARAFFKPGPDGYHFQWKWEGGEHELFIEREKLKFPDLILERLFDAAIEMAKK' A
#
# COMPACT_ATOMS: atom_id res chain seq x y z
N MET A 1 -20.46 5.25 -0.64
CA MET A 1 -19.37 6.17 -0.25
C MET A 1 -18.10 5.73 -0.99
N ARG A 2 -17.71 6.45 -2.06
CA ARG A 2 -16.46 6.18 -2.80
C ARG A 2 -15.34 6.83 -2.00
N VAL A 3 -14.52 6.03 -1.33
CA VAL A 3 -13.33 6.53 -0.65
C VAL A 3 -12.31 6.89 -1.71
N LYS A 4 -11.82 8.12 -1.67
CA LYS A 4 -10.76 8.61 -2.54
C LYS A 4 -9.41 8.39 -1.87
N LEU A 5 -8.33 8.29 -2.64
CA LEU A 5 -6.96 8.26 -2.11
C LEU A 5 -6.69 9.45 -1.17
N GLU A 6 -7.31 10.60 -1.43
CA GLU A 6 -7.25 11.82 -0.61
C GLU A 6 -7.86 11.67 0.79
N ASP A 7 -8.72 10.66 1.02
CA ASP A 7 -9.28 10.37 2.35
C ASP A 7 -8.26 9.68 3.27
N PHE A 8 -7.16 9.16 2.71
CA PHE A 8 -6.05 8.63 3.48
C PHE A 8 -5.11 9.78 3.85
N LYS A 9 -4.93 10.03 5.15
CA LYS A 9 -3.91 10.99 5.66
C LYS A 9 -2.47 10.58 5.33
N PHE A 10 -2.28 9.36 4.86
CA PHE A 10 -1.02 8.80 4.43
C PHE A 10 -1.19 8.34 3.00
N ASP A 11 -0.40 8.86 2.08
CA ASP A 11 -0.42 8.45 0.68
C ASP A 11 0.31 7.10 0.58
N PRO A 12 -0.41 5.95 0.55
CA PRO A 12 0.21 4.63 0.68
C PRO A 12 1.10 4.30 -0.52
N LEU A 13 0.83 4.98 -1.64
CA LEU A 13 1.64 4.94 -2.85
C LEU A 13 3.02 5.54 -2.62
N VAL A 14 3.13 6.54 -1.74
CA VAL A 14 4.37 7.27 -1.48
C VAL A 14 5.35 6.42 -0.66
N ALA A 15 4.90 5.69 0.37
CA ALA A 15 5.79 4.91 1.23
C ALA A 15 6.60 3.84 0.46
N ALA A 16 5.93 3.13 -0.44
CA ALA A 16 6.56 2.11 -1.26
C ALA A 16 7.31 2.69 -2.47
N ALA A 17 6.83 3.79 -3.07
CA ALA A 17 7.61 4.52 -4.09
C ALA A 17 8.92 5.10 -3.53
N TYR A 18 8.96 5.47 -2.24
CA TYR A 18 10.20 5.86 -1.55
C TYR A 18 11.18 4.69 -1.41
N ALA A 19 10.68 3.48 -1.16
CA ALA A 19 11.52 2.31 -0.96
C ALA A 19 12.05 1.70 -2.26
N ASN A 20 11.27 1.75 -3.34
CA ASN A 20 11.73 1.39 -4.67
C ASN A 20 11.13 2.36 -5.70
N PRO A 21 11.90 3.33 -6.20
CA PRO A 21 11.41 4.32 -7.14
C PRO A 21 11.05 3.73 -8.51
N ASP A 22 11.56 2.55 -8.85
CA ASP A 22 11.23 1.83 -10.09
C ASP A 22 9.96 0.97 -9.94
N ALA A 23 9.41 0.86 -8.74
CA ALA A 23 8.20 0.08 -8.50
C ALA A 23 6.94 0.83 -8.93
N ARG A 24 6.19 0.21 -9.84
CA ARG A 24 4.88 0.70 -10.27
C ARG A 24 3.81 0.26 -9.28
N ALA A 25 3.21 1.25 -8.62
CA ALA A 25 2.15 1.03 -7.64
C ALA A 25 0.77 1.00 -8.29
N PHE A 26 -0.04 0.03 -7.89
CA PHE A 26 -1.43 -0.16 -8.27
C PHE A 26 -2.29 -0.17 -7.02
N PHE A 27 -3.39 0.55 -7.09
CA PHE A 27 -4.35 0.66 -6.01
C PHE A 27 -5.75 0.32 -6.52
N LYS A 28 -6.40 -0.63 -5.85
CA LYS A 28 -7.77 -1.04 -6.16
C LYS A 28 -8.61 -1.07 -4.87
N PRO A 29 -9.51 -0.09 -4.67
CA PRO A 29 -10.49 -0.18 -3.61
C PRO A 29 -11.57 -1.21 -3.97
N GLY A 30 -11.88 -2.10 -3.03
CA GLY A 30 -12.92 -3.11 -3.11
C GLY A 30 -13.99 -2.93 -2.02
N PRO A 31 -15.11 -3.68 -2.10
CA PRO A 31 -16.12 -3.66 -1.05
C PRO A 31 -15.57 -4.15 0.30
N ASP A 32 -14.66 -5.13 0.26
CA ASP A 32 -14.11 -5.82 1.43
C ASP A 32 -12.86 -5.13 2.02
N GLY A 33 -12.25 -4.22 1.27
CA GLY A 33 -10.99 -3.60 1.67
C GLY A 33 -10.25 -2.92 0.53
N TYR A 34 -8.97 -2.70 0.73
CA TYR A 34 -8.09 -1.99 -0.19
C TYR A 34 -6.97 -2.93 -0.60
N HIS A 35 -6.81 -3.09 -1.90
CA HIS A 35 -5.71 -3.84 -2.48
C HIS A 35 -4.65 -2.85 -2.96
N PHE A 36 -3.44 -3.05 -2.48
CA PHE A 36 -2.24 -2.38 -2.94
C PHE A 36 -1.36 -3.43 -3.61
N GLN A 37 -0.81 -3.10 -4.76
CA GLN A 37 0.09 -3.98 -5.49
C GLN A 37 1.24 -3.15 -6.02
N TRP A 38 2.48 -3.59 -5.80
CA TRP A 38 3.69 -2.97 -6.31
C TRP A 38 4.40 -3.95 -7.23
N LYS A 39 4.75 -3.52 -8.43
CA LYS A 39 5.45 -4.33 -9.43
C LYS A 39 6.73 -3.63 -9.87
N TRP A 40 7.85 -4.33 -9.83
CA TRP A 40 9.15 -3.85 -10.31
C TRP A 40 9.88 -4.98 -11.06
N GLU A 41 10.99 -4.66 -11.71
CA GLU A 41 11.72 -5.61 -12.57
C GLU A 41 12.17 -6.89 -11.80
N GLY A 42 12.39 -6.76 -10.49
CA GLY A 42 12.79 -7.85 -9.61
C GLY A 42 11.63 -8.65 -9.01
N GLY A 43 10.36 -8.23 -9.13
CA GLY A 43 9.19 -8.98 -8.66
C GLY A 43 7.96 -8.12 -8.32
N GLU A 44 7.01 -8.71 -7.60
CA GLU A 44 5.79 -8.03 -7.16
C GLU A 44 5.51 -8.26 -5.67
N HIS A 45 4.83 -7.30 -5.05
CA HIS A 45 4.35 -7.38 -3.67
C HIS A 45 2.88 -6.94 -3.64
N GLU A 46 2.04 -7.68 -2.93
CA GLU A 46 0.61 -7.41 -2.79
C GLU A 46 0.26 -7.27 -1.31
N LEU A 47 -0.45 -6.20 -0.97
CA LEU A 47 -0.96 -5.94 0.36
C LEU A 47 -2.47 -5.73 0.30
N PHE A 48 -3.20 -6.57 1.04
CA PHE A 48 -4.63 -6.40 1.26
C PHE A 48 -4.90 -5.88 2.67
N ILE A 49 -5.66 -4.79 2.75
CA ILE A 49 -6.11 -4.21 4.02
C ILE A 49 -7.63 -4.26 4.07
N GLU A 50 -8.16 -5.05 5.01
CA GLU A 50 -9.60 -5.14 5.24
C GLU A 50 -10.20 -3.78 5.63
N ARG A 51 -11.42 -3.53 5.18
CA ARG A 51 -12.10 -2.25 5.42
C ARG A 51 -12.25 -1.90 6.90
N GLU A 52 -12.46 -2.90 7.74
CA GLU A 52 -12.60 -2.74 9.19
C GLU A 52 -11.30 -2.29 9.86
N LYS A 53 -10.16 -2.70 9.31
CA LYS A 53 -8.82 -2.39 9.83
C LYS A 53 -8.36 -0.98 9.50
N LEU A 54 -9.06 -0.28 8.60
CA LEU A 54 -8.75 1.11 8.22
C LEU A 54 -8.99 2.12 9.33
N LYS A 55 -9.73 1.73 10.36
CA LYS A 55 -9.93 2.54 11.57
C LYS A 55 -8.64 2.67 12.39
N PHE A 56 -7.63 1.85 12.11
CA PHE A 56 -6.36 1.79 12.81
C PHE A 56 -5.23 2.28 11.89
N PRO A 57 -4.96 3.59 11.85
CA PRO A 57 -3.95 4.16 10.96
C PRO A 57 -2.55 3.60 11.24
N ASP A 58 -2.22 3.31 12.50
CA ASP A 58 -0.92 2.76 12.88
C ASP A 58 -0.69 1.35 12.28
N LEU A 59 -1.72 0.50 12.26
CA LEU A 59 -1.64 -0.83 11.67
C LEU A 59 -1.44 -0.76 10.14
N ILE A 60 -2.08 0.22 9.48
CA ILE A 60 -1.89 0.46 8.05
C ILE A 60 -0.44 0.88 7.78
N LEU A 61 0.09 1.78 8.61
CA LEU A 61 1.47 2.26 8.50
C LEU A 61 2.48 1.13 8.65
N GLU A 62 2.36 0.31 9.70
CA GLU A 62 3.25 -0.83 9.91
C GLU A 62 3.27 -1.76 8.69
N ARG A 63 2.10 -2.09 8.14
CA ARG A 63 2.00 -2.97 6.96
C ARG A 63 2.61 -2.36 5.70
N LEU A 64 2.48 -1.05 5.52
CA LEU A 64 3.10 -0.34 4.40
C LEU A 64 4.62 -0.25 4.57
N PHE A 65 5.11 -0.05 5.80
CA PHE A 65 6.54 -0.05 6.09
C PHE A 65 7.16 -1.44 5.91
N ASP A 66 6.49 -2.50 6.34
CA ASP A 66 6.94 -3.87 6.09
C ASP A 66 7.07 -4.16 4.59
N ALA A 67 6.05 -3.78 3.81
CA ALA A 67 6.06 -3.90 2.35
C ALA A 67 7.21 -3.10 1.72
N ALA A 68 7.43 -1.87 2.17
CA ALA A 68 8.53 -1.01 1.74
C ALA A 68 9.90 -1.63 2.07
N ILE A 69 10.08 -2.20 3.26
CA ILE A 69 11.32 -2.89 3.66
C ILE A 69 11.56 -4.14 2.81
N GLU A 70 10.52 -4.93 2.51
CA GLU A 70 10.65 -6.07 1.61
C GLU A 70 11.07 -5.65 0.20
N MET A 71 10.53 -4.55 -0.30
CA MET A 71 10.90 -3.99 -1.60
C MET A 71 12.33 -3.47 -1.64
N ALA A 72 12.81 -2.85 -0.55
CA ALA A 72 14.17 -2.30 -0.44
C ALA A 72 15.26 -3.35 -0.20
N LYS A 73 14.90 -4.59 0.16
CA LYS A 73 15.84 -5.72 0.35
C LYS A 73 16.26 -6.39 -0.97
N LYS A 74 15.70 -5.99 -2.11
CA LYS A 74 16.17 -6.39 -3.45
C LYS A 74 17.13 -5.36 -4.02
#